data_AF-A0A839F569-F1
#
_entry.id   AF-A0A839F569-F1
#
_cell.length_a   1.000
_cell.length_b   1.000
_cell.length_c   1.000
_cell.angle_alpha   90.00
_cell.angle_beta   90.00
_cell.angle_gamma   90.00
#
_symmetry.space_group_name_H-M   'P 1'
#
loop_
_entity.id
_entity.type
_entity.pdbx_description
1 polymer ?
#
loop_
_entity_poly.entity_id
_entity_poly.type
_entity_poly.pdbx_seq_one_letter_code
_entity_poly.pdbx_strand_id
1 'polypeptide(L)'
;MSDPSLHTRTAQAINFGLLAARSSDAIARAGSQALSLEDQAILGKAADFLHQAAQGAEFIASGTQSGGSAFASTEALGYALRPVESLDAVLRGRQAPLVFSELETAVREIAAGHSASVDVNTLNAVRLFFDRLYTSLLGMIEHNRLRPSRHDLKVGLGYHA
;
A
#
# COMPACT_ATOMS: atom_id res chain seq x y z
N MET A 1 -16.44 -24.91 -0.54
CA MET A 1 -16.78 -23.49 -0.74
C MET A 1 -15.54 -22.67 -0.42
N SER A 2 -15.12 -21.77 -1.30
CA SER A 2 -14.00 -20.86 -1.07
C SER A 2 -14.33 -19.89 0.07
N ASP A 3 -13.36 -19.59 0.93
CA ASP A 3 -13.55 -18.69 2.07
C ASP A 3 -13.82 -17.25 1.58
N PRO A 4 -15.01 -16.66 1.85
CA PRO A 4 -15.35 -15.31 1.41
C PRO A 4 -14.33 -14.25 1.84
N SER A 5 -13.64 -14.48 2.97
CA SER A 5 -12.60 -13.59 3.47
C SER A 5 -11.36 -13.54 2.57
N LEU A 6 -11.03 -14.65 1.89
CA LEU A 6 -9.90 -14.71 0.96
C LEU A 6 -10.19 -13.96 -0.33
N HIS A 7 -11.42 -14.01 -0.84
CA HIS A 7 -11.82 -13.27 -2.03
C HIS A 7 -11.78 -11.75 -1.78
N THR A 8 -12.31 -11.29 -0.65
CA THR A 8 -12.27 -9.87 -0.28
C THR A 8 -10.84 -9.37 -0.13
N ARG A 9 -9.97 -10.11 0.60
CA ARG A 9 -8.55 -9.75 0.75
C ARG A 9 -7.80 -9.72 -0.58
N THR A 10 -8.11 -10.64 -1.49
CA THR A 10 -7.48 -10.67 -2.83
C THR A 10 -7.92 -9.47 -3.66
N ALA A 11 -9.21 -9.10 -3.63
CA ALA A 11 -9.71 -7.92 -4.32
C ALA A 11 -9.08 -6.62 -3.78
N GLN A 12 -8.95 -6.49 -2.46
CA GLN A 12 -8.27 -5.36 -1.83
C GLN A 12 -6.78 -5.31 -2.20
N ALA A 13 -6.09 -6.46 -2.18
CA ALA A 13 -4.70 -6.53 -2.61
C ALA A 13 -4.52 -6.10 -4.08
N ILE A 14 -5.45 -6.48 -4.96
CA ILE A 14 -5.47 -6.01 -6.36
C ILE A 14 -5.70 -4.50 -6.43
N ASN A 15 -6.66 -3.96 -5.67
CA ASN A 15 -6.97 -2.53 -5.66
C ASN A 15 -5.78 -1.70 -5.19
N PHE A 16 -5.14 -2.07 -4.07
CA PHE A 16 -3.96 -1.39 -3.57
C PHE A 16 -2.74 -1.63 -4.48
N GLY A 17 -2.65 -2.78 -5.14
CA GLY A 17 -1.58 -3.07 -6.10
C GLY A 17 -1.68 -2.15 -7.31
N LEU A 18 -2.88 -1.98 -7.85
CA LEU A 18 -3.13 -1.04 -8.95
C LEU A 18 -2.89 0.40 -8.51
N LEU A 19 -3.35 0.79 -7.32
CA LEU A 19 -3.08 2.12 -6.77
C LEU A 19 -1.57 2.38 -6.66
N ALA A 20 -0.81 1.41 -6.16
CA ALA A 20 0.63 1.51 -5.98
C ALA A 20 1.37 1.67 -7.31
N ALA A 21 1.07 0.81 -8.30
CA ALA A 21 1.67 0.90 -9.63
C ALA A 21 1.40 2.26 -10.28
N ARG A 22 0.13 2.68 -10.30
CA ARG A 22 -0.28 3.93 -10.93
C ARG A 22 0.29 5.17 -10.22
N SER A 23 0.40 5.12 -8.90
CA SER A 23 1.01 6.20 -8.11
C SER A 23 2.50 6.32 -8.39
N SER A 24 3.21 5.18 -8.43
CA SER A 24 4.64 5.14 -8.78
C SER A 24 4.90 5.79 -10.15
N ASP A 25 4.10 5.41 -11.14
CA ASP A 25 4.17 5.98 -12.50
C ASP A 25 3.86 7.49 -12.52
N ALA A 26 2.84 7.93 -11.79
CA ALA A 26 2.49 9.35 -11.71
C ALA A 26 3.60 10.17 -11.02
N ILE A 27 4.20 9.66 -9.94
CA ILE A 27 5.33 10.32 -9.25
C ILE A 27 6.59 10.36 -10.12
N ALA A 28 6.80 9.36 -10.97
CA ALA A 28 7.88 9.37 -11.96
C ALA A 28 7.67 10.51 -12.98
N ARG A 29 6.44 10.64 -13.51
CA ARG A 29 6.06 11.70 -14.48
C ARG A 29 6.10 13.12 -13.87
N ALA A 30 5.75 13.26 -12.60
CA ALA A 30 5.72 14.56 -11.92
C ALA A 30 7.06 15.31 -11.90
N GLY A 31 8.18 14.59 -12.12
CA GLY A 31 9.52 15.18 -12.22
C GLY A 31 9.87 15.73 -13.60
N SER A 32 9.09 15.43 -14.64
CA SER A 32 9.41 15.78 -16.03
C SER A 32 8.31 16.55 -16.75
N GLN A 33 7.06 16.47 -16.28
CA GLN A 33 5.92 17.11 -16.94
C GLN A 33 4.81 17.43 -15.94
N ALA A 34 3.89 18.31 -16.37
CA ALA A 34 2.66 18.58 -15.63
C ALA A 34 1.79 17.31 -15.52
N LEU A 35 1.20 17.10 -14.35
CA LEU A 35 0.34 15.96 -14.08
C LEU A 35 -1.06 16.17 -14.68
N SER A 36 -1.60 15.12 -15.29
CA SER A 36 -3.00 15.09 -15.73
C SER A 36 -3.95 15.09 -14.52
N LEU A 37 -5.21 15.48 -14.72
CA LEU A 37 -6.23 15.40 -13.66
C LEU A 37 -6.41 13.96 -13.13
N GLU A 38 -6.20 12.97 -14.00
CA GLU A 38 -6.24 11.57 -13.60
C GLU A 38 -5.07 11.20 -12.69
N ASP A 39 -3.85 11.65 -13.02
CA ASP A 39 -2.66 11.46 -12.17
C ASP A 39 -2.85 12.12 -10.81
N GLN A 40 -3.37 13.35 -10.78
CA GLN A 40 -3.67 14.05 -9.54
C GLN A 40 -4.69 13.29 -8.69
N ALA A 41 -5.74 12.74 -9.30
CA ALA A 41 -6.75 11.94 -8.60
C ALA A 41 -6.19 10.62 -8.04
N ILE A 42 -5.28 9.96 -8.77
CA ILE A 42 -4.58 8.76 -8.30
C ILE A 42 -3.73 9.08 -7.07
N LEU A 43 -2.94 10.16 -7.16
CA LEU A 43 -2.10 10.59 -6.05
C LEU A 43 -2.91 11.06 -4.85
N GLY A 44 -4.07 11.68 -5.06
CA GLY A 44 -5.02 11.98 -3.99
C GLY A 44 -5.45 10.71 -3.23
N LYS A 45 -5.84 9.66 -3.96
CA LYS A 45 -6.18 8.36 -3.34
C LYS A 45 -4.99 7.71 -2.64
N ALA A 46 -3.79 7.90 -3.19
CA ALA A 46 -2.56 7.38 -2.61
C ALA A 46 -2.21 8.09 -1.28
N ALA A 47 -2.43 9.41 -1.22
CA ALA A 47 -2.33 10.18 0.01
C ALA A 47 -3.38 9.73 1.03
N ASP A 48 -4.62 9.49 0.62
CA ASP A 48 -5.67 9.01 1.53
C ASP A 48 -5.35 7.60 2.08
N PHE A 49 -4.74 6.73 1.27
CA PHE A 49 -4.22 5.44 1.74
C PHE A 49 -3.12 5.60 2.80
N LEU A 50 -2.15 6.49 2.56
CA LEU A 50 -1.09 6.80 3.53
C LEU A 50 -1.64 7.39 4.82
N HIS A 51 -2.65 8.26 4.70
CA HIS A 51 -3.38 8.81 5.84
C HIS A 51 -4.03 7.71 6.70
N GLN A 52 -4.72 6.77 6.06
CA GLN A 52 -5.32 5.61 6.75
C GLN A 52 -4.25 4.73 7.40
N ALA A 53 -3.10 4.53 6.75
CA ALA A 53 -1.99 3.79 7.35
C ALA A 53 -1.38 4.52 8.57
N ALA A 54 -1.26 5.85 8.51
CA ALA A 54 -0.85 6.67 9.66
C ALA A 54 -1.82 6.53 10.85
N GLN A 55 -3.13 6.65 10.59
CA GLN A 55 -4.17 6.44 11.60
C GLN A 55 -4.14 5.04 12.19
N GLY A 56 -3.92 4.01 11.36
CA GLY A 56 -3.76 2.64 11.82
C GLY A 56 -2.54 2.47 12.72
N ALA A 57 -1.41 3.08 12.35
CA ALA A 57 -0.18 3.01 13.15
C ALA A 57 -0.34 3.74 14.49
N GLU A 58 -0.98 4.91 14.49
CA GLU A 58 -1.29 5.68 15.70
C GLU A 58 -2.22 4.88 16.62
N PHE A 59 -3.26 4.25 16.07
CA PHE A 59 -4.19 3.42 16.82
C PHE A 59 -3.47 2.24 17.51
N ILE A 60 -2.56 1.56 16.80
CA ILE A 60 -1.78 0.45 17.39
C ILE A 60 -0.83 0.94 18.48
N ALA A 61 -0.21 2.11 18.30
CA ALA A 61 0.75 2.66 19.25
C ALA A 61 0.09 3.24 20.51
N SER A 62 -1.06 3.90 20.36
CA SER A 62 -1.72 4.67 21.44
C SER A 62 -2.94 3.98 22.03
N GLY A 63 -3.53 3.01 21.33
CA GLY A 63 -4.83 2.43 21.66
C GLY A 63 -6.01 3.38 21.41
N THR A 64 -5.75 4.60 20.91
CA THR A 64 -6.77 5.62 20.66
C THR A 64 -6.94 5.87 19.17
N GLN A 65 -8.18 6.01 18.72
CA GLN A 65 -8.50 6.24 17.32
C GLN A 65 -8.91 7.70 17.09
N SER A 66 -8.08 8.43 16.36
CA SER A 66 -8.25 9.80 15.90
C SER A 66 -8.98 9.83 14.55
N GLY A 67 -10.26 9.42 14.54
CA GLY A 67 -11.14 9.48 13.36
C GLY A 67 -11.06 8.28 12.41
N GLY A 68 -12.00 8.23 11.43
CA GLY A 68 -12.11 7.14 10.45
C GLY A 68 -12.69 5.83 11.01
N SER A 69 -12.49 4.72 10.27
CA SER A 69 -12.81 3.36 10.74
C SER A 69 -11.53 2.65 11.18
N ALA A 70 -11.48 2.14 12.43
CA ALA A 70 -10.32 1.39 12.93
C ALA A 70 -10.00 0.20 12.03
N PHE A 71 -11.03 -0.48 11.53
CA PHE A 71 -10.87 -1.62 10.64
C PHE A 71 -10.17 -1.22 9.34
N ALA A 72 -10.66 -0.17 8.66
CA ALA A 72 -10.06 0.28 7.40
C ALA A 72 -8.61 0.78 7.58
N SER A 73 -8.35 1.49 8.68
CA SER A 73 -7.03 2.07 8.98
C SER A 73 -6.01 0.99 9.34
N THR A 74 -6.40 0.00 10.14
CA THR A 74 -5.54 -1.15 10.48
C THR A 74 -5.31 -2.08 9.29
N GLU A 75 -6.30 -2.20 8.40
CA GLU A 75 -6.15 -2.93 7.14
C GLU A 75 -5.16 -2.24 6.18
N ALA A 76 -5.29 -0.92 5.97
CA ALA A 76 -4.34 -0.14 5.18
C ALA A 76 -2.91 -0.25 5.75
N LEU A 77 -2.77 -0.13 7.08
CA LEU A 77 -1.50 -0.35 7.77
C LEU A 77 -0.94 -1.75 7.47
N GLY A 78 -1.76 -2.80 7.55
CA GLY A 78 -1.32 -4.18 7.31
C GLY A 78 -0.65 -4.38 5.95
N TYR A 79 -1.13 -3.68 4.91
CA TYR A 79 -0.50 -3.70 3.59
C TYR A 79 0.75 -2.79 3.50
N ALA A 80 0.78 -1.71 4.27
CA ALA A 80 1.83 -0.70 4.27
C ALA A 80 3.05 -1.05 5.15
N LEU A 81 2.94 -2.01 6.09
CA LEU A 81 4.00 -2.40 7.02
C LEU A 81 5.29 -2.83 6.32
N ARG A 82 5.22 -3.85 5.46
CA ARG A 82 6.42 -4.36 4.78
C ARG A 82 7.10 -3.31 3.88
N PRO A 83 6.35 -2.51 3.10
CA PRO A 83 6.95 -1.38 2.37
C PRO A 83 7.63 -0.37 3.27
N VAL A 84 7.01 0.05 4.39
CA VAL A 84 7.60 1.06 5.28
C VAL A 84 8.83 0.54 6.02
N GLU A 85 8.84 -0.74 6.43
CA GLU A 85 10.01 -1.40 7.01
C GLU A 85 11.21 -1.41 6.05
N SER A 86 10.97 -1.48 4.74
CA SER A 86 12.05 -1.43 3.75
C SER A 86 12.71 -0.05 3.60
N LEU A 87 12.10 0.99 4.17
CA LEU A 87 12.61 2.36 4.17
C LEU A 87 13.53 2.66 5.38
N ASP A 88 13.86 1.66 6.20
CA ASP A 88 14.61 1.81 7.46
C ASP A 88 15.95 2.59 7.30
N ALA A 89 16.60 2.45 6.13
CA ALA A 89 17.81 3.19 5.80
C ALA A 89 17.60 4.72 5.68
N VAL A 90 16.39 5.15 5.27
CA VAL A 90 16.00 6.55 5.05
C VAL A 90 15.39 7.18 6.32
N LEU A 91 14.84 6.36 7.22
CA LEU A 91 13.95 6.83 8.28
C LEU A 91 14.50 6.70 9.72
N ARG A 92 15.69 6.11 9.88
CA ARG A 92 16.38 5.80 11.16
C ARG A 92 15.78 6.48 12.40
N GLY A 93 15.02 5.72 13.19
CA GLY A 93 14.53 6.13 14.51
C GLY A 93 13.21 6.91 14.54
N ARG A 94 12.52 7.09 13.40
CA ARG A 94 11.18 7.70 13.36
C ARG A 94 10.10 6.68 13.67
N GLN A 95 9.03 7.14 14.34
CA GLN A 95 7.85 6.32 14.58
C GLN A 95 7.02 6.17 13.29
N ALA A 96 6.45 4.99 13.06
CA ALA A 96 5.70 4.68 11.84
C ALA A 96 4.59 5.69 11.47
N PRO A 97 3.77 6.22 12.43
CA PRO A 97 2.75 7.22 12.09
C PRO A 97 3.34 8.47 11.42
N LEU A 98 4.46 8.98 11.95
CA LEU A 98 5.12 10.17 11.43
C LEU A 98 5.64 9.95 10.01
N VAL A 99 6.20 8.77 9.75
CA VAL A 99 6.67 8.37 8.42
C VAL A 99 5.52 8.42 7.43
N PHE A 100 4.39 7.79 7.76
CA PHE A 100 3.22 7.79 6.86
C PHE A 100 2.69 9.20 6.62
N SER A 101 2.64 10.07 7.63
CA SER A 101 2.23 11.47 7.46
C SER A 101 3.20 12.29 6.60
N GLU A 102 4.50 12.05 6.70
CA GLU A 102 5.51 12.69 5.83
C GLU A 102 5.34 12.25 4.37
N LEU A 103 5.16 10.95 4.14
CA LEU A 103 4.89 10.42 2.80
C LEU A 103 3.56 10.96 2.25
N GLU A 104 2.51 11.02 3.07
CA GLU A 104 1.21 11.60 2.70
C GLU A 104 1.39 13.04 2.22
N THR A 105 2.05 13.87 3.03
CA THR A 105 2.27 15.28 2.73
C THR A 105 3.02 15.45 1.41
N ALA A 106 4.08 14.67 1.21
CA ALA A 106 4.85 14.70 -0.03
C ALA A 106 3.99 14.30 -1.25
N VAL A 107 3.16 13.27 -1.13
CA VAL A 107 2.24 12.86 -2.21
C VAL A 107 1.21 13.95 -2.51
N ARG A 108 0.68 14.64 -1.50
CA ARG A 108 -0.26 15.76 -1.70
C ARG A 108 0.41 16.93 -2.42
N GLU A 109 1.64 17.28 -2.06
CA GLU A 109 2.41 18.33 -2.76
C GLU A 109 2.70 17.95 -4.22
N ILE A 110 3.08 16.70 -4.48
CA ILE A 110 3.28 16.19 -5.84
C ILE A 110 1.96 16.27 -6.63
N ALA A 111 0.84 15.84 -6.04
CA ALA A 111 -0.48 15.92 -6.65
C ALA A 111 -0.91 17.36 -6.96
N ALA A 112 -0.53 18.32 -6.13
CA ALA A 112 -0.78 19.75 -6.36
C ALA A 112 0.12 20.35 -7.46
N GLY A 113 1.05 19.57 -8.03
CA GLY A 113 2.01 20.05 -9.04
C GLY A 113 3.23 20.74 -8.44
N HIS A 114 3.43 20.65 -7.13
CA HIS A 114 4.57 21.24 -6.42
C HIS A 114 5.68 20.21 -6.18
N SER A 115 5.92 19.29 -7.12
CA SER A 115 6.95 18.24 -6.96
C SER A 115 8.36 18.80 -6.69
N ALA A 116 8.66 20.01 -7.16
CA ALA A 116 9.93 20.70 -6.91
C ALA A 116 10.09 21.23 -5.48
N SER A 117 9.02 21.35 -4.68
CA SER A 117 9.10 21.77 -3.27
C SER A 117 9.39 20.60 -2.32
N VAL A 118 9.27 19.36 -2.81
CA VAL A 118 9.50 18.14 -2.03
C VAL A 118 10.98 17.80 -2.02
N ASP A 119 11.54 17.56 -0.83
CA ASP A 119 12.94 17.12 -0.70
C ASP A 119 13.21 15.83 -1.49
N VAL A 120 14.39 15.75 -2.11
CA VAL A 120 14.77 14.64 -3.00
C VAL A 120 14.77 13.30 -2.26
N ASN A 121 15.15 13.27 -0.97
CA ASN A 121 15.13 12.04 -0.20
C ASN A 121 13.70 11.59 0.07
N THR A 122 12.80 12.53 0.40
CA THR A 122 11.38 12.24 0.59
C THR A 122 10.73 11.76 -0.71
N LEU A 123 11.03 12.41 -1.84
CA LEU A 123 10.54 11.99 -3.16
C LEU A 123 11.01 10.56 -3.48
N ASN A 124 12.28 10.24 -3.21
CA ASN A 124 12.82 8.89 -3.39
C ASN A 124 12.17 7.88 -2.43
N ALA A 125 11.89 8.28 -1.19
CA ALA A 125 11.21 7.43 -0.21
C ALA A 125 9.78 7.11 -0.64
N VAL A 126 9.03 8.10 -1.14
CA VAL A 126 7.68 7.91 -1.69
C VAL A 126 7.69 6.96 -2.88
N ARG A 127 8.63 7.13 -3.82
CA ARG A 127 8.78 6.22 -4.97
C ARG A 127 9.08 4.80 -4.52
N LEU A 128 10.07 4.64 -3.64
CA LEU A 128 10.47 3.35 -3.10
C LEU A 128 9.32 2.69 -2.33
N PHE A 129 8.56 3.46 -1.57
CA PHE A 129 7.38 2.96 -0.85
C PHE A 129 6.36 2.33 -1.80
N PHE A 130 5.92 3.05 -2.83
CA PHE A 130 4.90 2.55 -3.75
C PHE A 130 5.39 1.40 -4.63
N ASP A 131 6.66 1.40 -5.04
CA ASP A 131 7.28 0.26 -5.73
C ASP A 131 7.29 -1.01 -4.87
N ARG A 132 7.64 -0.87 -3.59
CA ARG A 132 7.65 -1.97 -2.62
C ARG A 132 6.25 -2.44 -2.26
N LEU A 133 5.29 -1.52 -2.16
CA LEU A 133 3.87 -1.85 -1.97
C LEU A 133 3.36 -2.68 -3.14
N TYR A 134 3.62 -2.24 -4.38
CA TYR A 134 3.25 -2.99 -5.58
C TYR A 134 3.85 -4.40 -5.59
N THR A 135 5.16 -4.51 -5.39
CA THR A 135 5.87 -5.80 -5.38
C THR A 135 5.35 -6.74 -4.29
N SER A 136 5.10 -6.22 -3.09
CA SER A 136 4.57 -7.01 -1.97
C SER A 136 3.17 -7.56 -2.27
N LEU A 137 2.30 -6.73 -2.85
CA LEU A 137 0.93 -7.10 -3.19
C LEU A 137 0.87 -8.09 -4.35
N LEU A 138 1.73 -7.93 -5.36
CA LEU A 138 1.84 -8.88 -6.46
C LEU A 138 2.21 -10.28 -5.93
N GLY A 139 3.22 -10.37 -5.07
CA GLY A 139 3.60 -11.64 -4.44
C GLY A 139 2.47 -12.27 -3.60
N MET A 140 1.65 -11.47 -2.95
CA MET A 140 0.48 -11.95 -2.20
C MET A 140 -0.59 -12.54 -3.13
N ILE A 141 -0.87 -11.86 -4.25
CA ILE A 141 -1.83 -12.32 -5.27
C ILE A 141 -1.34 -13.63 -5.89
N GLU A 142 -0.06 -13.70 -6.27
CA GLU A 142 0.54 -14.91 -6.85
C GLU A 142 0.53 -16.09 -5.88
N HIS A 143 0.87 -15.86 -4.60
CA HIS A 143 0.82 -16.91 -3.58
C HIS A 143 -0.62 -17.43 -3.35
N ASN A 144 -1.62 -16.55 -3.38
CA ASN A 144 -3.02 -16.93 -3.24
C ASN A 144 -3.55 -17.67 -4.48
N ARG A 145 -3.02 -17.38 -5.68
CA ARG A 145 -3.35 -18.14 -6.91
C ARG A 145 -2.75 -19.55 -6.91
N LEU A 146 -1.58 -19.73 -6.28
CA LEU A 146 -0.85 -21.01 -6.24
C LEU A 146 -1.28 -21.96 -5.12
N ARG A 147 -2.20 -21.55 -4.23
CA ARG A 147 -2.84 -22.49 -3.30
C ARG A 147 -4.00 -23.20 -4.03
N PRO A 148 -3.83 -24.44 -4.53
CA PRO A 148 -4.99 -25.23 -4.89
C PRO A 148 -5.86 -25.36 -3.64
N SER A 149 -7.16 -25.12 -3.81
CA SER A 149 -8.18 -25.47 -2.83
C SER A 149 -7.85 -26.87 -2.31
N ARG A 150 -7.52 -27.02 -1.03
CA ARG A 150 -7.14 -28.30 -0.39
C ARG A 150 -8.22 -29.41 -0.49
N HIS A 151 -9.26 -29.23 -1.30
CA HIS A 151 -10.27 -30.23 -1.64
C HIS A 151 -10.00 -31.00 -2.92
N ASP A 152 -9.14 -30.52 -3.83
CA ASP A 152 -8.87 -31.27 -5.08
C ASP A 152 -7.84 -32.39 -4.91
N LEU A 153 -7.13 -32.43 -3.76
CA LEU A 153 -6.14 -33.46 -3.44
C LEU A 153 -6.72 -34.71 -2.74
N LYS A 154 -8.02 -34.74 -2.41
CA LYS A 154 -8.66 -35.94 -1.84
C LYS A 154 -9.50 -36.75 -2.84
N VAL A 155 -9.68 -36.28 -4.07
CA VAL A 155 -10.42 -37.04 -5.10
C VAL A 155 -9.50 -37.97 -5.92
N GLY A 156 -8.17 -37.85 -5.77
CA GLY A 156 -7.18 -38.63 -6.54
C GLY A 156 -6.52 -39.81 -5.82
N LEU A 157 -6.94 -40.18 -4.60
CA LEU A 157 -6.38 -41.32 -3.85
C LEU A 157 -7.46 -42.31 -3.39
N GLY A 158 -8.45 -42.53 -4.25
CA GLY A 158 -9.33 -43.70 -4.18
C GLY A 158 -8.99 -44.65 -5.33
N TYR A 159 -8.91 -45.95 -5.01
CA TYR A 159 -8.60 -47.12 -5.87
C TYR A 159 -7.13 -47.52 -5.95
N HIS A 160 -6.71 -48.40 -5.04
CA HIS A 160 -6.33 -49.78 -5.41
C HIS A 160 -6.06 -50.62 -4.14
N ALA A 161 -6.98 -51.53 -3.81
CA ALA A 161 -6.74 -52.90 -3.36
C ALA A 161 -8.11 -53.58 -3.19
#